data_AF-A0A7Z9GCY0-F1
#
_entry.id   AF-A0A7Z9GCY0-F1
#
_cell.length_a   1.000
_cell.length_b   1.000
_cell.length_c   1.000
_cell.angle_alpha   90.00
_cell.angle_beta   90.00
_cell.angle_gamma   90.00
#
_symmetry.space_group_name_H-M   'P 1'
#
loop_
_entity.id
_entity.type
_entity.pdbx_description
1 polymer ?
#
loop_
_entity_poly.entity_id
_entity_poly.type
_entity_poly.pdbx_seq_one_letter_code
_entity_poly.pdbx_strand_id
1 'polypeptide(L)'
;MLKTTSLACVIAASFIASSAFAGVSGTVKTSKKSSSKKLNMKSDPQCSKLATDKVSNEIVVNGGGLAVTFVYIKNPPKNKYKAPKTMVKLDQKGCRYSP
;
A
#
# COMPACT_ATOMS: atom_id res chain seq x y z
N MET A 1 -7.86 -61.21 -33.94
CA MET A 1 -7.31 -60.22 -34.90
C MET A 1 -7.16 -58.90 -34.16
N LEU A 2 -5.94 -58.63 -33.69
CA LEU A 2 -5.59 -57.44 -32.90
C LEU A 2 -5.11 -56.36 -33.89
N LYS A 3 -5.81 -55.23 -34.00
CA LYS A 3 -5.38 -54.08 -34.80
C LYS A 3 -5.22 -52.86 -33.89
N THR A 4 -3.96 -52.62 -33.55
CA THR A 4 -3.37 -51.40 -33.03
C THR A 4 -3.69 -50.22 -33.96
N THR A 5 -4.32 -49.17 -33.45
CA THR A 5 -4.24 -47.83 -34.07
C THR A 5 -4.00 -46.80 -32.97
N SER A 6 -3.00 -45.98 -33.25
CA SER A 6 -2.26 -45.07 -32.39
C SER A 6 -2.72 -43.63 -32.63
N LEU A 7 -2.45 -42.74 -31.66
CA LEU A 7 -2.41 -41.27 -31.75
C LEU A 7 -3.78 -40.56 -31.94
N ALA A 8 -4.17 -39.52 -31.20
CA ALA A 8 -3.36 -38.47 -30.59
C ALA A 8 -4.06 -37.89 -29.34
N CYS A 9 -3.27 -37.70 -28.29
CA CYS A 9 -3.64 -36.98 -27.08
C CYS A 9 -3.66 -35.47 -27.41
N VAL A 10 -4.85 -34.90 -27.63
CA VAL A 10 -5.01 -33.45 -27.73
C VAL A 10 -5.03 -32.89 -26.31
N ILE A 11 -3.84 -32.72 -25.73
CA ILE A 11 -3.66 -31.87 -24.55
C ILE A 11 -3.76 -30.43 -25.04
N ALA A 12 -4.98 -29.88 -25.06
CA ALA A 12 -5.17 -28.45 -25.18
C ALA A 12 -4.56 -27.80 -23.93
N ALA A 13 -3.29 -27.39 -24.04
CA ALA A 13 -2.61 -26.59 -23.05
C ALA A 13 -3.37 -25.27 -22.91
N SER A 14 -4.30 -25.25 -21.97
CA SER A 14 -4.92 -24.03 -21.47
C SER A 14 -3.79 -23.25 -20.80
N PHE A 15 -3.18 -22.33 -21.53
CA PHE A 15 -2.32 -21.31 -20.94
C PHE A 15 -3.20 -20.47 -20.02
N ILE A 16 -3.28 -20.88 -18.75
CA ILE A 16 -3.69 -19.99 -17.67
C ILE A 16 -2.58 -18.93 -17.63
N ALA A 17 -2.80 -17.84 -18.34
CA ALA A 17 -2.02 -16.63 -18.18
C ALA A 17 -2.27 -16.15 -16.75
N SER A 18 -1.49 -16.68 -15.82
CA SER A 18 -1.39 -16.14 -14.47
C SER A 18 -0.79 -14.75 -14.66
N SER A 19 -1.64 -13.72 -14.65
CA SER A 19 -1.19 -12.35 -14.52
C SER A 19 -0.65 -12.18 -13.10
N ALA A 20 0.52 -12.76 -12.85
CA ALA A 20 1.29 -12.56 -11.65
C ALA A 20 1.77 -11.10 -11.70
N PHE A 21 0.95 -10.19 -11.20
CA PHE A 21 1.47 -8.92 -10.73
C PHE A 21 2.44 -9.28 -9.59
N ALA A 22 3.73 -9.23 -9.87
CA ALA A 22 4.76 -9.32 -8.85
C ALA A 22 4.48 -8.19 -7.83
N GLY A 23 3.97 -8.55 -6.66
CA GLY A 23 3.73 -7.61 -5.58
C GLY A 23 5.05 -7.14 -4.98
N VAL A 24 5.16 -5.85 -4.67
CA VAL A 24 6.26 -5.36 -3.84
C VAL A 24 5.93 -5.68 -2.40
N SER A 25 6.69 -6.59 -1.79
CA SER A 25 6.60 -6.93 -0.37
C SER A 25 7.94 -6.68 0.29
N GLY A 26 7.91 -6.16 1.51
CA GLY A 26 9.11 -5.86 2.28
C GLY A 26 8.79 -5.18 3.60
N THR A 27 9.78 -5.10 4.47
CA THR A 27 9.68 -4.42 5.76
C THR A 27 10.72 -3.32 5.82
N VAL A 28 10.29 -2.08 6.04
CA VAL A 28 11.19 -0.95 6.25
C VAL A 28 11.50 -0.85 7.73
N LYS A 29 12.74 -1.20 8.11
CA LYS A 29 13.23 -1.09 9.48
C LYS A 29 13.84 0.29 9.72
N THR A 30 13.78 0.76 10.96
CA THR A 30 14.45 1.99 11.40
C THR A 30 15.23 1.72 12.68
N SER A 31 16.47 2.21 12.75
CA SER A 31 17.29 2.15 13.97
C SER A 31 16.90 3.21 14.99
N LYS A 32 16.09 4.21 14.61
CA LYS A 32 15.65 5.28 15.51
C LYS A 32 14.46 4.82 16.32
N LYS A 33 14.59 4.89 17.65
CA LYS A 33 13.46 4.83 18.58
C LYS A 33 12.59 6.08 18.36
N SER A 34 11.35 5.90 17.90
CA SER A 34 10.46 7.06 17.70
C SER A 34 10.07 7.63 19.06
N SER A 35 10.36 8.92 19.24
CA SER A 35 9.70 9.73 20.27
C SER A 35 8.62 10.53 19.56
N SER A 36 7.39 10.05 19.69
CA SER A 36 6.19 10.75 19.25
C SER A 36 6.14 12.13 19.94
N LYS A 37 6.47 13.19 19.19
CA LYS A 37 6.38 14.56 19.70
C LYS A 37 4.94 15.04 19.68
N LYS A 38 4.57 15.89 20.63
CA LYS A 38 3.29 16.62 20.54
C LYS A 38 3.38 17.69 19.47
N LEU A 39 2.39 17.74 18.58
CA LEU A 39 2.14 18.81 17.63
C LEU A 39 1.78 20.08 18.39
N ASN A 40 2.48 21.17 18.09
CA ASN A 40 2.12 22.49 18.60
C ASN A 40 0.98 23.06 17.75
N MET A 41 -0.21 23.10 18.32
CA MET A 41 -1.42 23.64 17.68
C MET A 41 -1.81 25.01 18.23
N LYS A 42 -0.91 25.72 18.91
CA LYS A 42 -1.22 27.04 19.52
C LYS A 42 -1.53 28.12 18.49
N SER A 43 -0.99 28.00 17.28
CA SER A 43 -1.20 28.98 16.20
C SER A 43 -2.63 29.01 15.66
N ASP A 44 -3.40 27.93 15.84
CA ASP A 44 -4.82 27.86 15.48
C ASP A 44 -5.65 27.28 16.64
N PRO A 45 -6.42 28.13 17.35
CA PRO A 45 -7.28 27.70 18.45
C PRO A 45 -8.33 26.65 18.05
N GLN A 46 -8.85 26.69 16.83
CA GLN A 46 -9.85 25.72 16.35
C GLN A 46 -9.21 24.35 16.16
N CYS A 47 -7.99 24.30 15.65
CA CYS A 47 -7.24 23.04 15.54
C CYS A 47 -6.97 22.41 16.89
N SER A 48 -6.61 23.19 17.91
CA SER A 48 -6.37 22.67 19.26
C SER A 48 -7.64 22.16 19.94
N LYS A 49 -8.82 22.75 19.64
CA LYS A 49 -10.12 22.36 20.18
C LYS A 49 -10.68 21.08 19.52
N LEU A 50 -10.52 20.97 18.20
CA LEU A 50 -11.05 19.85 17.41
C LEU A 50 -10.10 18.63 17.37
N ALA A 51 -8.84 18.79 17.77
CA ALA A 51 -7.88 17.68 17.77
C ALA A 51 -8.17 16.66 18.88
N THR A 52 -8.47 15.43 18.48
CA THR A 52 -8.61 14.26 19.37
C THR A 52 -7.26 13.67 19.77
N ASP A 53 -6.23 13.84 18.94
CA ASP A 53 -4.85 13.44 19.23
C ASP A 53 -3.87 14.52 18.74
N LYS A 54 -2.93 14.86 19.63
CA LYS A 54 -1.89 15.87 19.40
C LYS A 54 -0.53 15.24 19.17
N VAL A 55 -0.42 13.95 18.92
CA VAL A 55 0.83 13.29 18.53
C VAL A 55 1.17 13.57 17.07
N SER A 56 2.44 13.86 16.80
CA SER A 56 3.00 14.05 15.46
C SER A 56 3.04 12.74 14.67
N ASN A 57 2.69 12.81 13.38
CA ASN A 57 2.82 11.68 12.45
C ASN A 57 4.14 11.66 11.69
N GLU A 58 5.08 12.54 12.06
CA GLU A 58 6.34 12.70 11.33
C GLU A 58 7.16 11.42 11.28
N ILE A 59 7.16 10.64 12.37
CA ILE A 59 7.75 9.29 12.41
C ILE A 59 6.90 8.39 13.30
N VAL A 60 6.14 7.48 12.68
CA VAL A 60 5.37 6.46 13.40
C VAL A 60 6.12 5.13 13.31
N VAL A 61 6.52 4.57 14.45
CA VAL A 61 7.26 3.30 14.53
C VAL A 61 6.38 2.24 15.18
N ASN A 62 6.40 1.03 14.66
CA ASN A 62 5.74 -0.14 15.22
C ASN A 62 6.68 -1.34 15.19
N GLY A 63 6.98 -1.95 16.34
CA GLY A 63 7.82 -3.15 16.42
C GLY A 63 9.23 -3.03 15.82
N GLY A 64 9.80 -1.81 15.76
CA GLY A 64 11.11 -1.55 15.13
C GLY A 64 11.07 -1.27 13.62
N GLY A 65 9.87 -1.21 13.01
CA GLY A 65 9.65 -0.77 11.63
C GLY A 65 8.88 0.55 11.53
N LEU A 66 8.83 1.14 10.34
CA LEU A 66 7.96 2.29 10.06
C LEU A 66 6.51 1.82 9.87
N ALA A 67 5.57 2.44 10.59
CA ALA A 67 4.15 2.12 10.49
C ALA A 67 3.49 2.71 9.24
N VAL A 68 4.00 3.84 8.73
CA VAL A 68 3.52 4.49 7.50
C VAL A 68 4.70 4.61 6.54
N THR A 69 4.55 4.04 5.35
CA THR A 69 5.59 4.04 4.29
C THR A 69 4.96 4.36 2.94
N PHE A 70 5.56 5.31 2.21
CA PHE A 70 5.23 5.58 0.83
C PHE A 70 6.29 4.98 -0.08
N VAL A 71 5.90 4.11 -1.02
CA VAL A 71 6.81 3.42 -1.93
C VAL A 71 6.66 3.99 -3.33
N TYR A 72 7.77 4.45 -3.91
CA TYR A 72 7.83 4.93 -5.28
C TYR A 72 8.65 3.98 -6.15
N ILE A 73 8.07 3.49 -7.23
CA ILE A 73 8.74 2.57 -8.16
C ILE A 73 9.21 3.36 -9.38
N LYS A 74 10.53 3.40 -9.58
CA LYS A 74 11.12 4.00 -10.79
C LYS A 74 11.10 2.97 -11.91
N ASN A 75 10.65 3.38 -13.10
CA ASN A 75 10.55 2.53 -14.30
C ASN A 75 9.71 1.25 -14.09
N PRO A 76 8.43 1.37 -13.66
CA PRO A 76 7.57 0.19 -13.54
C PRO A 76 7.39 -0.47 -14.92
N PRO A 77 7.04 -1.77 -14.96
CA PRO A 77 6.71 -2.45 -16.21
C PRO A 77 5.73 -1.63 -17.05
N LYS A 78 5.95 -1.52 -18.36
CA LYS A 78 5.05 -0.77 -19.24
C LYS A 78 3.70 -1.49 -19.28
N ASN A 79 2.66 -0.89 -18.70
CA ASN A 79 1.30 -1.43 -18.72
C ASN A 79 0.26 -0.30 -18.68
N LYS A 80 -0.99 -0.60 -19.05
CA LYS A 80 -2.13 0.31 -18.88
C LYS A 80 -2.69 0.17 -17.46
N TYR A 81 -2.21 1.01 -16.56
CA TYR A 81 -2.73 1.10 -15.19
C TYR A 81 -3.98 1.98 -15.17
N LYS A 82 -5.13 1.39 -14.83
CA LYS A 82 -6.37 2.17 -14.66
C LYS A 82 -6.27 2.98 -13.37
N ALA A 83 -6.65 4.25 -13.42
CA ALA A 83 -6.82 5.04 -12.20
C ALA A 83 -7.88 4.38 -11.29
N PRO A 84 -7.73 4.47 -9.96
CA PRO A 84 -8.79 4.04 -9.04
C PRO A 84 -10.11 4.73 -9.38
N LYS A 85 -11.18 3.94 -9.55
CA LYS A 85 -12.52 4.47 -9.84
C LYS A 85 -13.23 4.97 -8.58
N THR A 86 -12.77 4.52 -7.42
CA THR A 86 -13.29 4.91 -6.11
C THR A 86 -12.63 6.19 -5.68
N MET A 87 -13.43 7.22 -5.45
CA MET A 87 -12.96 8.45 -4.82
C MET A 87 -12.61 8.17 -3.36
N VAL A 88 -11.46 8.65 -2.92
CA VAL A 88 -11.11 8.68 -1.49
C VAL A 88 -11.44 10.07 -0.97
N LYS A 89 -12.31 10.15 0.03
CA LYS A 89 -12.63 11.41 0.70
C LYS A 89 -11.55 11.69 1.73
N LEU A 90 -10.91 12.84 1.67
CA LEU A 90 -10.03 13.30 2.74
C LEU A 90 -10.85 14.18 3.69
N ASP A 91 -11.18 13.65 4.85
CA ASP A 91 -11.89 14.37 5.90
C ASP A 91 -10.91 15.14 6.77
N GLN A 92 -11.19 16.43 6.97
CA GLN A 92 -10.38 17.28 7.83
C GLN A 92 -10.99 17.34 9.24
N LYS A 93 -10.26 16.84 10.23
CA LYS A 93 -10.61 16.95 11.65
C LYS A 93 -9.53 17.74 12.38
N GLY A 94 -9.84 18.99 12.73
CA GLY A 94 -8.81 19.95 13.15
C GLY A 94 -7.80 20.18 12.03
N CYS A 95 -6.53 20.45 12.37
CA CYS A 95 -5.46 20.66 11.37
C CYS A 95 -4.92 19.35 10.77
N ARG A 96 -5.72 18.27 10.70
CA ARG A 96 -5.29 16.94 10.22
C ARG A 96 -6.29 16.37 9.22
N TYR A 97 -5.76 15.73 8.18
CA TYR A 97 -6.53 15.01 7.17
C TYR A 97 -6.41 13.51 7.38
N SER A 98 -7.53 12.79 7.25
CA SER A 98 -7.59 11.34 7.16
C SER A 98 -8.41 10.95 5.94
N PRO A 99 -8.03 9.89 5.20
CA PRO A 99 -8.97 9.16 4.34
C PRO A 99 -10.20 8.69 5.13
#